data_AF-G2XEI2-F1
#
_entry.id   AF-G2XEI2-F1
#
_cell.length_a   1.000
_cell.length_b   1.000
_cell.length_c   1.000
_cell.angle_alpha   90.00
_cell.angle_beta   90.00
_cell.angle_gamma   90.00
#
_symmetry.space_group_name_H-M   'P 1'
#
loop_
_entity.id
_entity.type
_entity.pdbx_description
1 polymer ?
#
loop_
_entity_poly.entity_id
_entity_poly.type
_entity_poly.pdbx_seq_one_letter_code
_entity_poly.pdbx_strand_id
1 'polypeptide(L)' 'MCYQLVELYSACRCLYYQHAVDRCAGYGRPGHSIQQRTIFVGYACSAHTQSARQQSSPAVFGDGLLLLALS' A
#
# COMPACT_ATOMS: atom_id res chain seq x y z
N MET A 1 4.35 2.13 -28.56
CA MET A 1 3.26 2.26 -27.58
C MET A 1 3.82 3.02 -26.41
N CYS A 2 3.13 4.02 -25.91
CA CYS A 2 3.60 4.78 -24.75
C CYS A 2 3.33 3.97 -23.48
N TYR A 3 4.26 4.03 -22.54
CA TYR A 3 4.15 3.30 -21.27
C TYR A 3 4.14 4.27 -20.11
N GLN A 4 3.39 3.94 -19.07
CA GLN A 4 3.46 4.64 -17.79
C GLN A 4 3.66 3.63 -16.68
N LEU A 5 4.78 3.75 -15.97
CA LEU A 5 5.04 2.94 -14.78
C LEU A 5 4.40 3.58 -13.56
N VAL A 6 3.68 2.77 -12.79
CA VAL A 6 3.10 3.15 -11.50
C VAL A 6 3.60 2.17 -10.45
N GLU A 7 4.21 2.71 -9.42
CA GLU A 7 4.75 1.94 -8.30
C GLU A 7 3.74 1.98 -7.16
N LEU A 8 3.29 0.80 -6.74
CA LEU A 8 2.34 0.63 -5.63
C LEU A 8 2.93 -0.26 -4.53
N TYR A 9 2.35 -0.16 -3.34
CA TYR A 9 2.54 -1.14 -2.28
C TYR A 9 1.63 -2.36 -2.50
N SER A 10 2.14 -3.57 -2.25
CA SER A 10 1.40 -4.81 -2.58
C SER A 10 0.19 -5.05 -1.68
N ALA A 11 0.27 -4.75 -0.38
CA ALA A 11 -0.81 -5.00 0.57
C ALA A 11 -1.91 -3.92 0.51
N CYS A 12 -1.51 -2.64 0.54
CA CYS A 12 -2.46 -1.53 0.64
C CYS A 12 -2.75 -0.84 -0.70
N ARG A 13 -2.04 -1.18 -1.78
CA ARG A 13 -2.15 -0.56 -3.12
C ARG A 13 -1.98 0.96 -3.14
N CYS A 14 -1.44 1.54 -2.06
CA CYS A 14 -1.13 2.97 -2.01
C CYS A 14 -0.07 3.30 -3.07
N LEU A 15 -0.21 4.48 -3.65
CA LEU A 15 0.76 5.01 -4.61
C LEU A 15 2.07 5.31 -3.91
N TYR A 16 3.13 4.67 -4.37
CA TYR A 16 4.50 4.99 -3.98
C TYR A 16 5.05 6.08 -4.89
N TYR A 17 4.99 5.85 -6.21
CA TYR A 17 5.46 6.79 -7.19
C TYR A 17 4.77 6.59 -8.54
N GLN A 18 4.49 7.70 -9.24
CA GLN A 18 3.96 7.67 -10.60
C GLN A 18 5.00 8.26 -11.55
N HIS A 19 5.48 7.43 -12.47
CA HIS A 19 6.43 7.89 -13.48
C HIS A 19 5.73 8.73 -14.55
N ALA A 20 6.51 9.60 -15.17
CA ALA A 20 6.09 10.26 -16.39
C ALA A 20 5.83 9.21 -17.49
N VAL A 21 4.99 9.57 -18.44
CA VAL A 21 4.73 8.72 -19.61
C VAL A 21 6.00 8.65 -20.45
N ASP A 22 6.49 7.44 -20.70
CA ASP A 22 7.52 7.18 -21.70
C ASP A 22 6.90 7.34 -23.09
N ARG A 23 7.30 8.42 -23.76
CA ARG A 23 6.72 8.86 -25.03
C ARG A 23 7.46 8.17 -26.16
N CYS A 24 6.75 7.35 -26.94
CA CYS A 24 7.29 6.89 -28.21
C CYS A 24 7.05 7.93 -29.32
N ALA A 25 7.67 7.75 -30.50
CA ALA A 25 7.59 8.68 -31.63
C ALA A 25 6.17 8.98 -32.17
N GLY A 26 5.17 8.17 -31.76
CA GLY A 26 3.76 8.33 -32.11
C GLY A 26 2.90 9.02 -31.05
N TYR A 27 3.51 9.56 -29.99
CA TYR A 27 2.77 10.24 -28.91
C TYR A 27 1.89 11.38 -29.46
N GLY A 28 0.64 11.43 -29.01
CA GLY A 28 -0.35 12.44 -29.44
C GLY A 28 -1.07 12.15 -30.77
N ARG A 29 -0.77 11.04 -31.45
CA ARG A 29 -1.52 10.63 -32.65
C ARG A 29 -2.84 9.93 -32.30
N PRO A 30 -3.89 10.10 -33.12
CA PRO A 30 -5.14 9.38 -32.93
C PRO A 30 -4.93 7.87 -33.00
N GLY A 31 -5.60 7.11 -32.13
CA GLY A 31 -5.42 5.67 -32.00
C GLY A 31 -4.19 5.24 -31.21
N HIS A 32 -3.46 6.18 -30.58
CA HIS A 32 -2.31 5.88 -29.73
C HIS A 32 -2.70 5.84 -28.25
N SER A 33 -2.81 4.65 -27.66
CA SER A 33 -3.10 4.49 -26.23
C SER A 33 -1.83 4.47 -25.38
N ILE A 34 -1.96 4.95 -24.15
CA ILE A 34 -0.94 4.81 -23.11
C ILE A 34 -1.24 3.53 -22.34
N GLN A 35 -0.27 2.62 -22.28
CA GLN A 35 -0.37 1.42 -21.47
C GLN A 35 0.23 1.66 -20.09
N GLN A 36 -0.60 1.54 -19.06
CA GLN A 36 -0.13 1.59 -17.67
C GLN A 36 0.42 0.22 -17.25
N ARG A 37 1.59 0.24 -16.59
CA ARG A 37 2.26 -0.93 -16.03
C ARG A 37 2.42 -0.70 -14.54
N THR A 38 1.87 -1.58 -13.73
CA THR A 38 1.98 -1.50 -12.27
C THR A 38 3.10 -2.40 -11.79
N ILE A 39 3.96 -1.88 -10.92
CA ILE A 39 4.97 -2.67 -10.21
C ILE A 39 4.79 -2.53 -8.70
N PHE A 40 5.13 -3.58 -7.96
CA PHE A 40 5.05 -3.58 -6.51
C PHE A 40 6.44 -3.45 -5.90
N VAL A 41 6.65 -2.40 -5.12
CA VAL A 41 7.98 -2.02 -4.58
C VAL A 41 8.16 -2.34 -3.09
N GLY A 42 7.09 -2.70 -2.40
CA GLY A 42 7.12 -3.04 -0.97
C GLY A 42 5.77 -3.52 -0.45
N TYR A 43 5.73 -3.94 0.81
CA TYR A 43 4.53 -4.52 1.42
C TYR A 43 3.45 -3.47 1.77
N ALA A 44 3.77 -2.50 2.63
CA ALA A 44 2.82 -1.49 3.10
C ALA A 44 3.48 -0.11 3.21
N CYS A 45 2.70 0.95 2.99
CA CYS A 45 3.17 2.34 3.14
C CYS A 45 3.29 2.75 4.62
N SER A 46 4.00 3.84 4.90
CA SER A 46 4.24 4.34 6.27
C SER A 46 2.95 4.49 7.09
N ALA A 47 1.87 5.00 6.50
CA ALA A 47 0.57 5.11 7.16
C ALA A 47 -0.01 3.75 7.60
N HIS A 48 0.06 2.74 6.73
CA HIS A 48 -0.47 1.40 7.02
C HIS A 48 0.46 0.54 7.87
N THR A 49 1.78 0.82 7.87
CA THR A 49 2.72 0.17 8.79
C THR A 49 2.52 0.62 10.24
N GLN A 50 2.03 1.85 10.47
CA GLN A 50 1.73 2.35 11.81
C GLN A 50 0.41 1.79 12.37
N SER A 51 -0.62 1.65 11.53
CA SER A 51 -1.89 1.01 11.94
C SER A 51 -1.69 -0.46 12.35
N ALA A 52 -0.77 -1.17 11.70
CA ALA A 52 -0.39 -2.53 12.09
C ALA A 52 0.28 -2.59 13.48
N ARG A 53 1.02 -1.54 13.88
CA ARG A 53 1.63 -1.43 15.22
C ARG A 53 0.61 -1.05 16.30
N GLN A 54 -0.44 -0.32 15.96
CA GLN A 54 -1.50 0.05 16.90
C GLN A 54 -2.50 -1.07 17.15
N GLN A 55 -2.62 -2.03 16.23
CA GLN A 55 -3.43 -3.25 16.40
C GLN A 55 -2.81 -4.28 17.35
N SER A 56 -1.55 -4.11 17.78
CA SER A 56 -0.97 -4.85 18.91
C SER A 56 -1.11 -4.09 20.22
N SER A 57 -2.29 -3.53 20.49
CA SER A 57 -2.65 -3.20 21.86
C SER A 57 -3.16 -4.51 22.48
N PRO A 58 -2.46 -5.14 23.46
CA PRO A 58 -3.14 -6.12 24.28
C PRO A 58 -4.31 -5.35 24.88
N ALA A 59 -5.53 -5.76 24.57
CA ALA A 59 -6.70 -5.26 25.26
C ALA A 59 -6.50 -5.66 26.73
N VAL A 60 -5.92 -4.74 27.51
CA VAL A 60 -6.02 -4.76 28.95
C VAL A 60 -7.49 -4.45 29.19
N PHE A 61 -8.30 -5.52 29.18
CA PHE A 61 -9.61 -5.52 29.79
C PHE A 61 -9.37 -5.28 31.28
N GLY A 62 -9.26 -4.01 31.64
CA GLY A 62 -9.43 -3.56 33.01
C GLY A 62 -10.92 -3.66 33.31
N ASP A 63 -11.35 -4.83 33.78
CA ASP A 63 -12.56 -4.94 34.58
C ASP A 63 -12.36 -6.08 35.60
N GLY A 64 -12.42 -5.73 36.88
CA GLY A 64 -11.97 -6.58 37.97
C GLY A 64 -12.87 -7.80 38.18
N LEU A 65 -12.29 -9.01 38.08
CA LEU A 65 -12.92 -10.21 38.63
C LEU A 65 -11.90 -11.27 39.08
N LEU A 66 -12.00 -11.61 40.37
CA LEU A 66 -11.54 -12.83 41.08
C LEU A 66 -10.02 -13.08 41.19
N LEU A 67 -9.36 -12.63 42.27
CA LEU A 67 -9.18 -13.37 43.54
C LEU A 67 -8.71 -14.84 43.38
N LEU A 68 -7.42 -15.04 43.66
CA LEU A 68 -6.84 -16.17 44.40
C LEU A 68 -7.33 -17.58 44.03
N ALA A 69 -6.59 -18.24 43.14
CA ALA A 69 -6.47 -19.70 43.15
C ALA A 69 -5.03 -20.10 43.49
N LEU A 70 -4.64 -19.85 44.75
CA LEU A 70 -3.59 -20.59 45.45
C LEU A 70 -4.26 -21.27 46.65
N SER A 71 -4.63 -22.54 46.49
CA SER A 71 -4.87 -23.54 47.55
C SER A 71 -4.86 -24.92 46.89
#